data_AF-A0A8S1VFH2-F1
#
_entry.id   AF-A0A8S1VFH2-F1
#
_cell.length_a   1.000
_cell.length_b   1.000
_cell.length_c   1.000
_cell.angle_alpha   90.00
_cell.angle_beta   90.00
_cell.angle_gamma   90.00
#
_symmetry.space_group_name_H-M   'P 1'
#
loop_
_entity.id
_entity.type
_entity.pdbx_description
1 polymer ?
#
loop_
_entity_poly.entity_id
_entity_poly.type
_entity_poly.pdbx_seq_one_letter_code
_entity_poly.pdbx_strand_id
1 'polypeptide(L)'
;MNQYKTNYFLTVRPEVVAQICQFLDISSYLKLRLLNSDMDFIVKLINTLKMEQIKFCLRNLQEKNQQSQECKKLIEQDKIKLREYWKGIFDKTYFFEIKTLSTPPPMLIEIIKYFIFLINPIEKLRQDNYAIWKEFKQLITKIDNLIKRIFEFEPEKLSKIKLSLLSQILELNCQNTLHYLHGAEFIYLYILSIIEVRRNDYYNFYYDYQNKLLEYEKMIKQLEKFEEKYQFEKQ
;
A
#
# COMPACT_ATOMS: atom_id res chain seq x y z
N MET A 1 -44.57 -47.79 -28.88
CA MET A 1 -43.32 -47.18 -29.39
C MET A 1 -43.23 -45.77 -28.83
N ASN A 2 -42.06 -45.41 -28.31
CA ASN A 2 -41.83 -44.38 -27.30
C ASN A 2 -42.18 -42.94 -27.72
N GLN A 3 -43.15 -42.37 -26.99
CA GLN A 3 -43.12 -40.98 -26.51
C GLN A 3 -41.86 -40.78 -25.62
N TYR A 4 -41.48 -39.54 -25.33
CA TYR A 4 -40.26 -39.07 -24.64
C TYR A 4 -39.07 -38.69 -25.54
N LYS A 5 -39.19 -37.51 -26.16
CA LYS A 5 -38.08 -36.53 -26.17
C LYS A 5 -38.63 -35.21 -25.67
N THR A 6 -38.84 -35.16 -24.37
CA THR A 6 -39.23 -33.98 -23.61
C THR A 6 -38.14 -32.91 -23.76
N ASN A 7 -38.54 -31.71 -24.15
CA ASN A 7 -37.76 -30.48 -24.05
C ASN A 7 -37.33 -30.25 -22.59
N TYR A 8 -36.19 -30.77 -22.17
CA TYR A 8 -35.65 -30.59 -20.81
C TYR A 8 -35.14 -29.15 -20.53
N PHE A 9 -35.09 -28.28 -21.54
CA PHE A 9 -34.71 -26.88 -21.37
C PHE A 9 -35.90 -25.95 -21.05
N LEU A 10 -37.16 -26.39 -21.23
CA LEU A 10 -38.35 -25.57 -20.98
C LEU A 10 -38.83 -25.57 -19.52
N THR A 11 -38.19 -26.34 -18.63
CA THR A 11 -38.56 -26.44 -17.20
C THR A 11 -37.46 -25.96 -16.25
N VAL A 12 -36.36 -25.44 -16.77
CA VAL A 12 -35.30 -24.86 -15.93
C VAL A 12 -35.77 -23.48 -15.48
N ARG A 13 -36.01 -23.31 -14.17
CA ARG A 13 -36.44 -22.02 -13.63
C ARG A 13 -35.37 -20.95 -13.94
N PRO A 14 -35.77 -19.70 -14.26
CA PRO A 14 -34.84 -18.65 -14.68
C PRO A 14 -33.66 -18.43 -13.73
N GLU A 15 -33.85 -18.68 -12.43
CA GLU A 15 -32.81 -18.53 -11.41
C GLU A 15 -31.69 -19.57 -11.56
N VAL A 16 -32.02 -20.78 -12.02
CA VAL A 16 -31.05 -21.86 -12.28
C VAL A 16 -30.24 -21.55 -13.55
N VAL A 17 -30.87 -20.98 -14.58
CA VAL A 17 -30.16 -20.50 -15.78
C VAL A 17 -29.23 -19.35 -15.42
N ALA A 18 -29.66 -18.40 -14.59
CA ALA A 18 -28.84 -17.29 -14.12
C ALA A 18 -27.60 -17.76 -13.33
N GLN A 19 -27.74 -18.81 -12.52
CA GLN A 19 -26.60 -19.44 -11.83
C GLN A 19 -25.64 -20.13 -12.80
N ILE A 20 -26.14 -20.86 -13.81
CA ILE A 20 -25.30 -21.50 -14.84
C ILE A 20 -24.53 -20.45 -15.67
N CYS A 21 -25.16 -19.32 -15.99
CA CYS A 21 -24.54 -18.21 -16.71
C CYS A 21 -23.43 -17.48 -15.92
N GLN A 22 -23.37 -17.62 -14.60
CA GLN A 22 -22.25 -17.09 -13.80
C GLN A 22 -20.95 -17.88 -14.00
N PHE A 23 -21.01 -19.11 -14.53
CA PHE A 23 -19.87 -20.02 -14.68
C PHE A 23 -19.47 -20.31 -16.14
N LEU A 24 -20.19 -19.77 -17.13
CA LEU A 24 -19.92 -20.05 -18.55
C LEU A 24 -18.83 -19.14 -19.11
N ASP A 25 -17.87 -19.74 -19.82
CA ASP A 25 -16.90 -19.02 -20.63
C ASP A 25 -17.54 -18.41 -21.89
N ILE A 26 -16.86 -17.43 -22.49
CA ILE A 26 -17.36 -16.70 -23.67
C ILE A 26 -17.63 -17.63 -24.87
N SER A 27 -16.93 -18.77 -24.98
CA SER A 27 -17.12 -19.71 -26.09
C SER A 27 -18.43 -20.49 -25.95
N SER A 28 -18.80 -20.83 -24.71
CA SER A 28 -20.02 -21.55 -24.36
C SER A 28 -21.25 -20.65 -24.46
N TYR A 29 -21.08 -19.33 -24.20
CA TYR A 29 -22.06 -18.27 -24.49
C TYR A 29 -22.45 -18.22 -25.98
N LEU A 30 -21.47 -18.26 -26.88
CA LEU A 30 -21.71 -18.19 -28.32
C LEU A 30 -22.43 -19.44 -28.86
N LYS A 31 -22.15 -20.62 -28.29
CA LYS A 31 -22.83 -21.87 -28.66
C LYS A 31 -24.30 -21.89 -28.24
N LEU A 32 -24.63 -21.32 -27.08
CA LEU A 32 -26.02 -21.15 -26.65
C LEU A 32 -26.77 -20.21 -27.60
N ARG A 33 -26.13 -19.11 -28.05
CA ARG A 33 -26.69 -18.08 -28.96
C ARG A 33 -27.22 -18.63 -30.29
N LEU A 34 -26.69 -19.77 -30.74
CA LEU A 34 -27.09 -20.40 -31.99
C LEU A 34 -28.35 -21.28 -31.89
N LEU A 35 -28.89 -21.55 -30.70
CA LEU A 35 -29.86 -22.65 -30.51
C LEU A 35 -31.34 -22.28 -30.31
N ASN A 36 -31.77 -21.03 -30.06
CA ASN A 36 -33.22 -20.74 -29.93
C ASN A 36 -33.62 -19.26 -30.02
N SER A 37 -34.86 -19.02 -30.46
CA SER A 37 -35.53 -17.73 -30.70
C SER A 37 -35.99 -16.96 -29.44
N ASP A 38 -35.91 -17.55 -28.24
CA ASP A 38 -36.20 -16.88 -26.95
C ASP A 38 -34.97 -16.20 -26.30
N MET A 39 -33.89 -16.09 -27.08
CA MET A 39 -32.61 -15.49 -26.71
C MET A 39 -32.69 -14.04 -26.26
N ASP A 40 -33.62 -13.25 -26.78
CA ASP A 40 -33.72 -11.82 -26.45
C ASP A 40 -34.04 -11.57 -24.97
N PHE A 41 -34.83 -12.45 -24.34
CA PHE A 41 -35.12 -12.37 -22.91
C PHE A 41 -33.88 -12.73 -22.08
N ILE A 42 -33.17 -13.82 -22.44
CA ILE A 42 -31.97 -14.29 -21.72
C ILE A 42 -30.80 -13.31 -21.89
N VAL A 43 -30.62 -12.74 -23.09
CA VAL A 43 -29.62 -11.70 -23.38
C VAL A 43 -29.96 -10.41 -22.62
N LYS A 44 -31.24 -9.99 -22.57
CA LYS A 44 -31.66 -8.86 -21.72
C LYS A 44 -31.44 -9.13 -20.25
N LEU A 45 -31.74 -10.33 -19.75
CA LEU A 45 -31.55 -10.70 -18.34
C LEU A 45 -30.06 -10.70 -17.96
N ILE A 46 -29.20 -11.30 -18.80
CA ILE A 46 -27.75 -11.32 -18.60
C ILE A 46 -27.17 -9.90 -18.69
N ASN A 47 -27.58 -9.08 -19.66
CA ASN A 47 -27.15 -7.69 -19.75
C ASN A 47 -27.59 -6.89 -18.52
N THR A 48 -28.81 -7.11 -18.02
CA THR A 48 -29.30 -6.44 -16.81
C THR A 48 -28.48 -6.85 -15.58
N LEU A 49 -28.22 -8.16 -15.40
CA LEU A 49 -27.41 -8.68 -14.31
C LEU A 49 -25.95 -8.20 -14.37
N LYS A 50 -25.36 -8.14 -15.57
CA LYS A 50 -24.00 -7.60 -15.77
C LYS A 50 -23.95 -6.10 -15.49
N MET A 51 -24.98 -5.34 -15.86
CA MET A 51 -25.07 -3.90 -15.55
C MET A 51 -25.24 -3.63 -14.06
N GLU A 52 -26.00 -4.43 -13.32
CA GLU A 52 -26.08 -4.32 -11.86
C GLU A 52 -24.75 -4.64 -11.19
N GLN A 53 -24.04 -5.68 -11.65
CA GLN A 53 -22.69 -6.00 -11.19
C GLN A 53 -21.70 -4.86 -11.47
N ILE A 54 -21.76 -4.24 -12.66
CA ILE A 54 -20.92 -3.07 -13.00
C ILE A 54 -21.26 -1.90 -12.08
N LYS A 55 -22.55 -1.57 -11.86
CA LYS A 55 -22.96 -0.48 -10.95
C LYS A 55 -22.50 -0.73 -9.51
N PHE A 56 -22.59 -1.96 -9.03
CA PHE A 56 -22.07 -2.36 -7.73
C PHE A 56 -20.54 -2.20 -7.65
N CYS A 57 -19.81 -2.66 -8.66
CA CYS A 57 -18.35 -2.47 -8.75
C CYS A 57 -17.96 -0.99 -8.77
N LEU A 58 -18.67 -0.15 -9.53
CA LEU A 58 -18.45 1.29 -9.60
C LEU A 58 -18.69 1.96 -8.24
N ARG A 59 -19.77 1.61 -7.54
CA ARG A 59 -20.06 2.13 -6.20
C ARG A 59 -18.96 1.76 -5.20
N ASN A 60 -18.56 0.48 -5.16
CA ASN A 60 -17.48 0.04 -4.27
C ASN A 60 -16.15 0.74 -4.60
N LEU A 61 -15.89 1.01 -5.87
CA LEU A 61 -14.71 1.74 -6.30
C LEU A 61 -14.77 3.21 -5.88
N GLN A 62 -15.93 3.86 -6.01
CA GLN A 62 -16.16 5.23 -5.53
C GLN A 62 -15.96 5.35 -4.01
N GLU A 63 -16.54 4.44 -3.23
CA GLU A 63 -16.41 4.41 -1.76
C GLU A 63 -14.94 4.24 -1.34
N LYS A 64 -14.22 3.28 -1.95
CA LYS A 64 -12.79 3.10 -1.66
C LYS A 64 -11.92 4.27 -2.13
N ASN A 65 -12.30 4.94 -3.21
CA ASN A 65 -11.57 6.12 -3.70
C ASN A 65 -11.76 7.31 -2.73
N GLN A 66 -12.98 7.50 -2.21
CA GLN A 66 -13.24 8.49 -1.17
C GLN A 66 -12.41 8.20 0.08
N GLN A 67 -12.40 6.95 0.54
CA GLN A 67 -11.56 6.53 1.67
C GLN A 67 -10.06 6.79 1.39
N SER A 68 -9.59 6.52 0.16
CA SER A 68 -8.19 6.80 -0.23
C SER A 68 -7.84 8.28 -0.17
N GLN A 69 -8.76 9.16 -0.60
CA GLN A 69 -8.57 10.61 -0.52
C GLN A 69 -8.51 11.10 0.94
N GLU A 70 -9.32 10.52 1.83
CA GLU A 70 -9.26 10.80 3.27
C GLU A 70 -7.93 10.33 3.87
N CYS A 71 -7.49 9.12 3.56
CA CYS A 71 -6.17 8.62 3.97
C CYS A 71 -5.04 9.53 3.47
N LYS A 72 -5.11 10.02 2.23
CA LYS A 72 -4.12 10.97 1.68
C LYS A 72 -4.02 12.24 2.51
N LYS A 73 -5.16 12.80 2.92
CA LYS A 73 -5.21 14.00 3.78
C LYS A 73 -4.57 13.73 5.13
N LEU A 74 -4.85 12.58 5.75
CA LEU A 74 -4.24 12.18 7.02
C LEU A 74 -2.71 12.03 6.89
N ILE A 75 -2.24 11.36 5.85
CA ILE A 75 -0.80 11.19 5.56
C ILE A 75 -0.11 12.56 5.43
N GLU A 76 -0.70 13.50 4.71
CA GLU A 76 -0.14 14.85 4.60
C GLU A 76 -0.15 15.61 5.93
N GLN A 77 -1.19 15.45 6.75
CA GLN A 77 -1.23 16.03 8.09
C GLN A 77 -0.11 15.47 8.98
N ASP A 78 0.13 14.17 8.97
CA ASP A 78 1.19 13.57 9.79
C ASP A 78 2.58 13.96 9.33
N LYS A 79 2.80 14.11 8.03
CA LYS A 79 4.06 14.66 7.51
C LYS A 79 4.32 16.07 8.02
N ILE A 80 3.29 16.91 8.10
CA ILE A 80 3.41 18.26 8.64
C ILE A 80 3.72 18.19 10.13
N LYS A 81 2.93 17.44 10.91
CA LYS A 81 3.13 17.26 12.35
C LYS A 81 4.51 16.71 12.70
N LEU A 82 4.96 15.66 12.00
CA LEU A 82 6.30 15.09 12.15
C LEU A 82 7.36 16.16 11.88
N ARG A 83 7.26 16.90 10.77
CA ARG A 83 8.24 17.94 10.43
C ARG A 83 8.26 19.07 11.46
N GLU A 84 7.11 19.52 11.95
CA GLU A 84 7.01 20.57 12.96
C GLU A 84 7.58 20.11 14.30
N TYR A 85 7.20 18.91 14.75
CA TYR A 85 7.73 18.29 15.96
C TYR A 85 9.25 18.19 15.92
N TRP A 86 9.81 17.66 14.82
CA TRP A 86 11.25 17.54 14.66
C TRP A 86 11.94 18.89 14.54
N LYS A 87 11.33 19.90 13.91
CA LYS A 87 11.90 21.25 13.86
C LYS A 87 11.96 21.89 15.24
N GLY A 88 10.99 21.62 16.11
CA GLY A 88 10.92 22.16 17.46
C GLY A 88 11.92 21.54 18.43
N ILE A 89 12.31 20.27 18.22
CA ILE A 89 13.19 19.53 19.14
C ILE A 89 14.63 19.45 18.62
N PHE A 90 14.84 19.57 17.31
CA PHE A 90 16.14 19.40 16.69
C PHE A 90 17.15 20.48 17.11
N ASP A 91 18.30 20.03 17.62
CA ASP A 91 19.49 20.85 17.80
C ASP A 91 20.69 20.18 17.11
N LYS A 92 21.47 20.98 16.37
CA LYS A 92 22.72 20.52 15.74
C LYS A 92 23.74 20.07 16.81
N THR A 93 23.69 20.63 18.03
CA THR A 93 24.59 20.28 19.15
C THR A 93 24.55 18.79 19.50
N TYR A 94 23.39 18.14 19.36
CA TYR A 94 23.20 16.72 19.61
C TYR A 94 24.13 15.81 18.79
N PHE A 95 24.38 16.18 17.53
CA PHE A 95 25.31 15.42 16.69
C PHE A 95 26.78 15.72 17.03
N PHE A 96 27.09 16.90 17.56
CA PHE A 96 28.44 17.23 18.02
C PHE A 96 28.83 16.42 19.26
N GLU A 97 27.90 16.23 20.21
CA GLU A 97 28.06 15.34 21.37
C GLU A 97 28.51 13.93 20.94
N ILE A 98 27.81 13.32 19.98
CA ILE A 98 28.18 12.00 19.45
C ILE A 98 29.50 12.07 18.64
N LYS A 99 29.75 13.18 17.94
CA LYS A 99 30.98 13.38 17.14
C LYS A 99 32.23 13.42 18.01
N THR A 100 32.15 13.90 19.24
CA THR A 100 33.31 13.97 20.15
C THR A 100 33.69 12.64 20.78
N LEU A 101 32.81 11.64 20.75
CA LEU A 101 33.11 10.31 21.29
C LEU A 101 34.22 9.62 20.47
N SER A 102 35.29 9.21 21.16
CA SER A 102 36.36 8.37 20.61
C SER A 102 35.87 6.95 20.39
N THR A 103 35.22 6.38 21.40
CA THR A 103 34.63 5.04 21.38
C THR A 103 33.12 5.12 21.69
N PRO A 104 32.23 4.68 20.79
CA PRO A 104 30.79 4.72 21.02
C PRO A 104 30.35 3.60 21.99
N PRO A 105 29.39 3.86 22.89
CA PRO A 105 28.71 2.81 23.64
C PRO A 105 28.04 1.79 22.69
N PRO A 106 28.00 0.48 23.01
CA PRO A 106 27.40 -0.53 22.14
C PRO A 106 25.95 -0.22 21.75
N MET A 107 25.14 0.25 22.69
CA MET A 107 23.75 0.61 22.45
C MET A 107 23.61 1.81 21.49
N LEU A 108 24.52 2.79 21.56
CA LEU A 108 24.56 3.89 20.61
C LEU A 108 24.82 3.38 19.19
N ILE A 109 25.71 2.39 19.03
CA ILE A 109 25.98 1.78 17.72
C ILE A 109 24.71 1.11 17.19
N GLU A 110 23.98 0.36 18.01
CA GLU A 110 22.71 -0.25 17.59
C GLU A 110 21.68 0.80 17.16
N ILE A 111 21.50 1.89 17.92
CA ILE A 111 20.59 2.99 17.52
C ILE A 111 21.03 3.61 16.18
N ILE A 112 22.33 3.89 16.02
CA ILE A 112 22.90 4.46 14.79
C ILE A 112 22.75 3.51 13.61
N LYS A 113 22.87 2.20 13.81
CA LYS A 113 22.68 1.19 12.77
C LYS A 113 21.27 1.29 12.16
N TYR A 114 20.24 1.39 13.00
CA TYR A 114 18.87 1.59 12.52
C TYR A 114 18.68 2.96 11.87
N PHE A 115 19.33 4.01 12.39
CA PHE A 115 19.27 5.34 11.79
C PHE A 115 19.88 5.38 10.38
N ILE A 116 21.09 4.83 10.21
CA ILE A 116 21.74 4.71 8.91
C ILE A 116 20.86 3.89 7.98
N PHE A 117 20.35 2.76 8.46
CA PHE A 117 19.44 1.92 7.68
C PHE A 117 18.19 2.68 7.23
N LEU A 118 17.60 3.50 8.09
CA LEU A 118 16.45 4.34 7.78
C LEU A 118 16.74 5.30 6.61
N ILE A 119 17.84 6.06 6.69
CA ILE A 119 18.17 7.12 5.72
C ILE A 119 18.89 6.64 4.45
N ASN A 120 19.39 5.39 4.42
CA ASN A 120 19.99 4.80 3.22
C ASN A 120 18.94 4.11 2.33
N PRO A 121 19.10 4.09 1.00
CA PRO A 121 18.22 3.33 0.11
C PRO A 121 18.46 1.81 0.17
N ILE A 122 19.58 1.36 0.76
CA ILE A 122 19.95 -0.05 0.84
C ILE A 122 19.03 -0.78 1.84
N GLU A 123 18.33 -1.83 1.39
CA GLU A 123 17.42 -2.64 2.23
C GLU A 123 18.12 -3.74 3.05
N LYS A 124 19.37 -3.51 3.46
CA LYS A 124 20.11 -4.46 4.30
C LYS A 124 20.67 -3.77 5.54
N LEU A 125 20.36 -4.33 6.70
CA LEU A 125 21.01 -3.96 7.96
C LEU A 125 22.46 -4.45 7.95
N ARG A 126 23.41 -3.53 8.11
CA ARG A 126 24.82 -3.88 8.32
C ARG A 126 24.99 -4.47 9.74
N GLN A 127 25.99 -5.34 9.88
CA GLN A 127 26.34 -5.97 11.17
C GLN A 127 27.74 -5.58 11.68
N ASP A 128 28.55 -4.91 10.85
CA ASP A 128 29.89 -4.48 11.22
C ASP A 128 29.84 -3.14 11.97
N ASN A 129 30.01 -3.20 13.29
CA ASN A 129 29.99 -2.05 14.19
C ASN A 129 31.04 -0.98 13.84
N TYR A 130 32.23 -1.37 13.36
CA TYR A 130 33.27 -0.42 12.98
C TYR A 130 32.87 0.33 11.71
N ALA A 131 32.35 -0.39 10.71
CA ALA A 131 31.85 0.22 9.48
C ALA A 131 30.65 1.16 9.74
N ILE A 132 29.72 0.74 10.60
CA ILE A 132 28.55 1.55 11.01
C ILE A 132 29.00 2.86 11.66
N TRP A 133 29.91 2.79 12.63
CA TRP A 133 30.41 3.99 13.31
C TRP A 133 31.15 4.93 12.36
N LYS A 134 32.00 4.37 11.48
CA LYS A 134 32.73 5.14 10.46
C LYS A 134 31.77 5.85 9.50
N GLU A 135 30.75 5.15 9.00
CA GLU A 135 29.72 5.72 8.12
C GLU A 135 28.95 6.85 8.83
N PHE A 136 28.59 6.65 10.10
CA PHE A 136 27.93 7.70 10.89
C PHE A 136 28.80 8.94 11.06
N LYS A 137 30.09 8.79 11.41
CA LYS A 137 31.03 9.92 11.52
C LYS A 137 31.17 10.70 10.20
N GLN A 138 31.13 10.01 9.07
CA GLN A 138 31.12 10.66 7.76
C GLN A 138 29.83 11.44 7.49
N LEU A 139 28.68 10.88 7.86
CA LEU A 139 27.38 11.55 7.72
C LEU A 139 27.31 12.84 8.55
N ILE A 140 27.68 12.80 9.83
CA ILE A 140 27.65 13.97 10.71
C ILE A 140 28.75 15.00 10.36
N THR A 141 29.78 14.62 9.59
CA THR A 141 30.73 15.60 9.04
C THR A 141 30.07 16.50 7.98
N LYS A 142 29.04 15.97 7.29
CA LYS A 142 28.20 16.72 6.35
C LYS A 142 26.84 17.02 6.99
N ILE A 143 26.86 17.65 8.17
CA ILE A 143 25.69 17.78 9.03
C ILE A 143 24.49 18.45 8.34
N ASP A 144 24.70 19.48 7.52
CA ASP A 144 23.60 20.16 6.82
C ASP A 144 22.89 19.24 5.82
N ASN A 145 23.62 18.34 5.15
CA ASN A 145 23.03 17.34 4.27
C ASN A 145 22.27 16.27 5.06
N LEU A 146 22.78 15.88 6.22
CA LEU A 146 22.09 14.94 7.10
C LEU A 146 20.78 15.52 7.61
N ILE A 147 20.81 16.78 8.05
CA ILE A 147 19.64 17.53 8.52
C ILE A 147 18.59 17.62 7.42
N LYS A 148 19.00 17.99 6.21
CA LYS A 148 18.10 18.03 5.06
C LYS A 148 17.44 16.66 4.83
N ARG A 149 18.22 15.58 4.88
CA ARG A 149 17.69 14.20 4.75
C ARG A 149 16.71 13.80 5.86
N ILE A 150 16.92 14.24 7.09
CA ILE A 150 16.00 14.01 8.21
C ILE A 150 14.68 14.72 7.96
N PHE A 151 14.71 16.01 7.60
CA PHE A 151 13.50 16.80 7.44
C PHE A 151 12.73 16.54 6.15
N GLU A 152 13.42 16.09 5.09
CA GLU A 152 12.81 15.71 3.81
C GLU A 152 12.53 14.21 3.71
N PHE A 153 12.69 13.46 4.82
CA PHE A 153 12.37 12.05 4.82
C PHE A 153 10.88 11.84 4.58
N GLU A 154 10.57 10.91 3.68
CA GLU A 154 9.21 10.56 3.29
C GLU A 154 8.88 9.18 3.87
N PRO A 155 8.17 9.10 5.02
CA PRO A 155 7.86 7.84 5.69
C PRO A 155 7.19 6.84 4.75
N GLU A 156 6.33 7.31 3.85
CA GLU A 156 5.60 6.48 2.91
C GLU A 156 6.47 5.61 2.00
N LYS A 157 7.69 6.06 1.68
CA LYS A 157 8.61 5.33 0.79
C LYS A 157 9.22 4.10 1.46
N LEU A 158 9.01 3.92 2.76
CA LEU A 158 9.45 2.72 3.47
C LEU A 158 8.68 1.49 2.99
N SER A 159 9.41 0.45 2.57
CA SER A 159 8.83 -0.86 2.29
C SER A 159 8.37 -1.56 3.58
N LYS A 160 7.42 -2.49 3.47
CA LYS A 160 6.96 -3.30 4.62
C LYS A 160 8.10 -4.09 5.25
N ILE A 161 9.03 -4.61 4.44
CA ILE A 161 10.23 -5.32 4.89
C ILE A 161 11.12 -4.40 5.71
N LYS A 162 11.43 -3.21 5.18
CA LYS A 162 12.27 -2.22 5.87
C LYS A 162 11.63 -1.75 7.18
N LEU A 163 10.32 -1.53 7.19
CA LEU A 163 9.57 -1.16 8.41
C LEU A 163 9.59 -2.28 9.46
N SER A 164 9.47 -3.54 9.04
CA SER A 164 9.56 -4.69 9.95
C SER A 164 10.95 -4.81 10.58
N LEU A 165 12.01 -4.59 9.79
CA LEU A 165 13.38 -4.60 10.30
C LEU A 165 13.63 -3.41 11.24
N LEU A 166 13.17 -2.20 10.88
CA LEU A 166 13.27 -1.02 11.76
C LEU A 166 12.54 -1.22 13.08
N SER A 167 11.41 -1.93 13.08
CA SER A 167 10.61 -2.21 14.27
C SER A 167 11.35 -3.01 15.35
N GLN A 168 12.42 -3.73 15.00
CA GLN A 168 13.26 -4.44 15.97
C GLN A 168 13.93 -3.49 16.98
N ILE A 169 14.05 -2.19 16.65
CA ILE A 169 14.57 -1.18 17.58
C ILE A 169 13.70 -1.02 18.84
N LEU A 170 12.41 -1.40 18.78
CA LEU A 170 11.48 -1.32 19.91
C LEU A 170 11.80 -2.35 21.01
N GLU A 171 12.54 -3.40 20.67
CA GLU A 171 12.95 -4.45 21.60
C GLU A 171 14.23 -4.04 22.37
N LEU A 172 14.88 -2.95 21.98
CA LEU A 172 16.09 -2.48 22.63
C LEU A 172 15.79 -1.81 23.97
N ASN A 173 16.49 -2.26 25.02
CA ASN A 173 16.51 -1.55 26.30
C ASN A 173 17.52 -0.39 26.25
N CYS A 174 17.05 0.78 25.78
CA CYS A 174 17.91 1.95 25.58
C CYS A 174 18.00 2.89 26.79
N GLN A 175 17.23 2.68 27.87
CA GLN A 175 17.01 3.66 28.95
C GLN A 175 18.31 4.32 29.46
N ASN A 176 19.33 3.52 29.73
CA ASN A 176 20.62 4.02 30.23
C ASN A 176 21.38 4.86 29.20
N THR A 177 21.31 4.52 27.90
CA THR A 177 22.03 5.26 26.86
C THR A 177 21.31 6.55 26.47
N LEU A 178 19.98 6.54 26.49
CA LEU A 178 19.17 7.74 26.21
C LEU A 178 19.31 8.78 27.32
N HIS A 179 19.47 8.34 28.58
CA HIS A 179 19.60 9.26 29.71
C HIS A 179 20.85 10.16 29.68
N TYR A 180 21.94 9.70 29.07
CA TYR A 180 23.23 10.42 29.08
C TYR A 180 23.66 10.97 27.72
N LEU A 181 22.93 10.69 26.64
CA LEU A 181 23.28 11.12 25.29
C LEU A 181 22.04 11.66 24.57
N HIS A 182 21.87 12.98 24.59
CA HIS A 182 20.73 13.63 23.94
C HIS A 182 20.69 13.38 22.43
N GLY A 183 21.86 13.27 21.79
CA GLY A 183 21.91 12.85 20.39
C GLY A 183 21.43 11.42 20.14
N ALA A 184 21.68 10.50 21.07
CA ALA A 184 21.20 9.13 20.96
C ALA A 184 19.67 9.09 21.13
N GLU A 185 19.16 9.85 22.11
CA GLU A 185 17.74 10.03 22.36
C GLU A 185 17.02 10.63 21.16
N PHE A 186 17.54 11.71 20.59
CA PHE A 186 17.00 12.33 19.39
C PHE A 186 16.90 11.34 18.24
N ILE A 187 17.98 10.60 17.94
CA ILE A 187 18.00 9.62 16.84
C ILE A 187 16.98 8.50 17.09
N TYR A 188 16.92 8.00 18.32
CA TYR A 188 15.99 6.94 18.70
C TYR A 188 14.54 7.38 18.54
N LEU A 189 14.16 8.51 19.15
CA LEU A 189 12.81 9.07 19.03
C LEU A 189 12.46 9.40 17.57
N TYR A 190 13.44 9.86 16.78
CA TYR A 190 13.26 10.07 15.35
C TYR A 190 12.80 8.79 14.64
N ILE A 191 13.54 7.70 14.83
CA ILE A 191 13.18 6.40 14.25
C ILE A 191 11.80 5.94 14.75
N LEU A 192 11.51 6.09 16.05
CA LEU A 192 10.23 5.70 16.62
C LEU A 192 9.04 6.43 16.00
N SER A 193 9.14 7.76 15.85
CA SER A 193 8.05 8.55 15.26
C SER A 193 7.73 8.14 13.83
N ILE A 194 8.76 7.77 13.05
CA ILE A 194 8.60 7.29 11.69
C ILE A 194 7.92 5.93 11.66
N ILE A 195 8.31 5.03 12.58
CA ILE A 195 7.68 3.71 12.73
C ILE A 195 6.21 3.87 13.14
N GLU A 196 5.93 4.72 14.13
CA GLU A 196 4.58 4.96 14.64
C GLU A 196 3.66 5.47 13.54
N VAL A 197 4.05 6.52 12.83
CA VAL A 197 3.26 7.07 11.73
C VAL A 197 3.05 6.03 10.63
N ARG A 198 4.07 5.22 10.30
CA ARG A 198 3.94 4.20 9.25
C ARG A 198 3.14 2.97 9.63
N ARG A 199 2.96 2.71 10.93
CA ARG A 199 2.12 1.61 11.43
C ARG A 199 0.63 1.92 11.37
N ASN A 200 0.25 3.18 11.18
CA ASN A 200 -1.16 3.53 11.09
C ASN A 200 -1.82 2.89 9.86
N ASP A 201 -3.01 2.30 10.06
CA ASP A 201 -3.70 1.49 9.06
C ASP A 201 -4.00 2.23 7.76
N TYR A 202 -4.23 3.54 7.82
CA TYR A 202 -4.52 4.35 6.63
C TYR A 202 -3.30 4.48 5.68
N TYR A 203 -2.06 4.31 6.15
CA TYR A 203 -0.90 4.21 5.25
C TYR A 203 -0.98 2.93 4.42
N ASN A 204 -1.24 1.80 5.07
CA ASN A 204 -1.36 0.51 4.38
C ASN A 204 -2.52 0.54 3.39
N PHE A 205 -3.69 1.03 3.83
CA PHE A 205 -4.85 1.17 2.95
C PHE A 205 -4.52 2.05 1.73
N TYR A 206 -3.95 3.24 1.93
CA TYR A 206 -3.68 4.18 0.85
C TYR A 206 -2.76 3.57 -0.22
N TYR A 207 -1.59 3.07 0.16
CA TYR A 207 -0.61 2.57 -0.81
C TYR A 207 -0.98 1.21 -1.42
N ASP A 208 -1.59 0.30 -0.65
CA ASP A 208 -2.08 -0.97 -1.20
C ASP A 208 -3.26 -0.73 -2.15
N TYR A 209 -4.13 0.26 -1.86
CA TYR A 209 -5.25 0.62 -2.73
C TYR A 209 -4.80 1.31 -4.02
N GLN A 210 -3.82 2.22 -3.98
CA GLN A 210 -3.29 2.88 -5.19
C GLN A 210 -2.78 1.86 -6.23
N ASN A 211 -2.12 0.79 -5.78
CA ASN A 211 -1.69 -0.29 -6.67
C ASN A 211 -2.87 -1.05 -7.28
N LYS A 212 -3.93 -1.32 -6.49
CA LYS A 212 -5.15 -1.98 -6.97
C LYS A 212 -5.99 -1.09 -7.89
N LEU A 213 -5.98 0.24 -7.69
CA LEU A 213 -6.70 1.18 -8.54
C LEU A 213 -6.24 1.09 -10.00
N LEU A 214 -4.93 0.96 -10.23
CA LEU A 214 -4.34 0.77 -11.56
C LEU A 214 -4.82 -0.54 -12.23
N GLU A 215 -5.05 -1.59 -11.46
CA GLU A 215 -5.61 -2.86 -11.96
C GLU A 215 -7.10 -2.69 -12.29
N TYR A 216 -7.86 -2.03 -11.43
CA TYR A 216 -9.28 -1.77 -11.66
C TYR A 216 -9.52 -0.84 -12.86
N GLU A 217 -8.69 0.19 -13.07
CA GLU A 217 -8.77 1.06 -14.24
C GLU A 217 -8.55 0.29 -15.55
N LYS A 218 -7.65 -0.70 -15.56
CA LYS A 218 -7.45 -1.58 -16.72
C LYS A 218 -8.69 -2.42 -17.00
N MET A 219 -9.33 -2.95 -15.96
CA MET A 219 -10.58 -3.72 -16.11
C MET A 219 -11.75 -2.85 -16.58
N ILE A 220 -11.88 -1.63 -16.07
CA ILE A 220 -12.91 -0.67 -16.52
C ILE A 220 -12.72 -0.32 -18.00
N LYS A 221 -11.50 0.01 -18.43
CA LYS A 221 -11.22 0.29 -19.85
C LYS A 221 -11.50 -0.90 -20.76
N GLN A 222 -11.33 -2.13 -20.27
CA GLN A 222 -11.70 -3.34 -21.03
C GLN A 222 -13.22 -3.50 -21.14
N LEU A 223 -13.96 -3.17 -20.08
CA LEU A 223 -15.43 -3.17 -20.06
C LEU A 223 -16.00 -2.08 -20.97
N GLU A 224 -15.47 -0.86 -20.93
CA GLU A 224 -15.88 0.26 -21.80
C GLU A 224 -15.66 -0.08 -23.28
N LYS A 225 -14.50 -0.65 -23.63
CA LYS A 225 -14.23 -1.14 -25.00
C LYS A 225 -15.20 -2.24 -25.44
N PHE A 226 -15.62 -3.09 -24.51
CA PHE A 226 -16.60 -4.14 -24.79
C PHE A 226 -17.98 -3.53 -25.07
N GLU A 227 -18.38 -2.52 -24.28
CA GLU A 227 -19.66 -1.81 -24.44
C GLU A 227 -19.70 -1.01 -25.75
N GLU A 228 -18.63 -0.26 -26.09
CA GLU A 228 -18.50 0.46 -27.36
C GLU A 228 -18.64 -0.49 -28.56
N LYS A 229 -17.99 -1.66 -28.49
CA LYS A 229 -18.06 -2.67 -29.55
C LYS A 229 -19.47 -3.25 -29.72
N TYR A 230 -20.27 -3.32 -28.65
CA TYR A 230 -21.64 -3.84 -28.68
C TYR A 230 -22.71 -2.78 -29.00
N GLN A 231 -22.45 -1.48 -28.78
CA GLN A 231 -23.35 -0.43 -29.28
C GLN A 231 -23.36 -0.35 -30.81
N PHE A 232 -22.27 -0.74 -31.48
CA PHE A 232 -22.19 -0.86 -32.94
C PHE A 232 -23.03 -2.01 -33.53
N GLU A 233 -23.37 -3.05 -32.77
CA GLU A 233 -24.19 -4.18 -33.27
C GLU A 233 -25.71 -3.90 -33.22
N LYS A 234 -26.13 -2.71 -32.74
CA LYS A 234 -27.54 -2.27 -32.71
C LYS A 234 -27.94 -1.33 -33.85
N GLN A 235 -27.01 -0.95 -34.73
CA GLN A 235 -27.29 -0.20 -35.97
C GLN A 235 -27.23 -1.14 -37.17
#